data_AF-A0A6I3FD20-F1
#
_entry.id   AF-A0A6I3FD20-F1
#
_cell.length_a   1.000
_cell.length_b   1.000
_cell.length_c   1.000
_cell.angle_alpha   90.00
_cell.angle_beta   90.00
_cell.angle_gamma   90.00
#
_symmetry.space_group_name_H-M   'P 1'
#
loop_
_entity.id
_entity.type
_entity.pdbx_description
1 polymer ?
#
loop_
_entity_poly.entity_id
_entity_poly.type
_entity_poly.pdbx_seq_one_letter_code
_entity_poly.pdbx_strand_id
1 'polypeptide(L)' 'LNFACLFISHDLAVVDILAHRIAVMHNGFLAEVGERDQILKHPQHDYTKLLISAVPVPDPAEQRIRREARLALKK' A
#
# COMPACT_ATOMS: atom_id res chain seq x y z
N LEU A 1 -21.05 -14.66 16.42
CA LEU A 1 -20.95 -15.04 14.99
C LEU A 1 -19.62 -14.49 14.48
N ASN A 2 -18.69 -15.33 14.06
CA ASN A 2 -17.40 -14.89 13.52
C ASN A 2 -17.54 -14.75 12.00
N PHE A 3 -17.36 -13.54 11.48
CA PHE A 3 -17.44 -13.24 10.06
C PHE A 3 -16.05 -13.28 9.43
N ALA A 4 -15.90 -14.00 8.33
CA ALA A 4 -14.68 -14.05 7.55
C ALA A 4 -14.99 -13.71 6.10
N CYS A 5 -14.18 -12.85 5.50
CA CYS A 5 -14.34 -12.37 4.12
C CYS A 5 -12.97 -12.18 3.48
N LEU A 6 -12.93 -12.32 2.15
CA LEU A 6 -11.76 -12.05 1.34
C LEU A 6 -12.11 -10.93 0.36
N PHE A 7 -11.35 -9.85 0.40
CA PHE A 7 -11.49 -8.72 -0.51
C PHE A 7 -10.30 -8.65 -1.47
N ILE A 8 -10.57 -8.30 -2.73
CA ILE A 8 -9.56 -8.06 -3.75
C ILE A 8 -9.75 -6.62 -4.23
N SER A 9 -8.72 -5.80 -4.06
CA SER A 9 -8.73 -4.38 -4.45
C SER A 9 -7.35 -3.98 -4.95
N HIS A 10 -7.33 -2.96 -5.81
CA HIS A 10 -6.10 -2.26 -6.22
C HIS A 10 -5.86 -0.98 -5.40
N ASP A 11 -6.85 -0.56 -4.61
CA ASP A 11 -6.76 0.63 -3.77
C ASP A 11 -6.35 0.23 -2.34
N LEU A 12 -5.13 0.64 -1.97
CA LEU A 12 -4.57 0.40 -0.65
C LEU A 12 -5.29 1.15 0.47
N ALA A 13 -5.93 2.29 0.21
CA ALA A 13 -6.69 3.02 1.22
C ALA A 13 -7.93 2.24 1.67
N VAL A 14 -8.60 1.58 0.72
CA VAL A 14 -9.74 0.71 1.03
C VAL A 14 -9.29 -0.54 1.79
N VAL A 15 -8.17 -1.14 1.37
CA VAL A 15 -7.60 -2.32 2.04
C VAL A 15 -7.19 -2.00 3.47
N ASP A 16 -6.61 -0.82 3.72
CA ASP A 16 -6.21 -0.36 5.05
C ASP A 16 -7.38 -0.27 6.03
N ILE A 17 -8.57 0.08 5.55
CA ILE A 17 -9.78 0.23 6.40
C ILE A 17 -10.42 -1.14 6.69
N LEU A 18 -10.42 -2.06 5.72
CA LEU A 18 -11.23 -3.28 5.78
C LEU A 18 -10.46 -4.53 6.22
N ALA A 19 -9.16 -4.61 5.92
CA ALA A 19 -8.41 -5.85 6.02
C ALA A 19 -7.58 -5.93 7.31
N HIS A 20 -7.65 -7.08 7.99
CA HIS A 20 -6.76 -7.40 9.11
C HIS A 20 -5.42 -7.95 8.58
N ARG A 21 -5.50 -8.82 7.56
CA ARG A 21 -4.36 -9.44 6.87
C ARG A 21 -4.36 -9.04 5.40
N ILE A 22 -3.17 -8.76 4.87
CA ILE A 22 -2.98 -8.34 3.49
C ILE A 22 -2.10 -9.35 2.76
N ALA A 23 -2.49 -9.67 1.54
CA ALA A 23 -1.70 -10.44 0.59
C ALA A 23 -1.51 -9.59 -0.67
N VAL A 24 -0.25 -9.33 -1.03
CA VAL A 24 0.12 -8.59 -2.23
C VAL A 24 0.46 -9.59 -3.33
N MET A 25 -0.18 -9.45 -4.48
CA MET A 25 0.09 -10.26 -5.66
C MET A 25 0.79 -9.45 -6.75
N HIS A 26 1.74 -10.09 -7.43
CA HIS A 26 2.44 -9.53 -8.59
C HIS A 26 2.69 -10.64 -9.61
N ASN A 27 2.31 -10.42 -10.87
CA ASN A 27 2.49 -11.36 -11.98
C ASN A 27 2.03 -12.80 -11.68
N GLY A 28 0.91 -12.95 -10.96
CA GLY A 28 0.34 -14.26 -10.61
C GLY A 28 0.98 -14.93 -9.38
N PHE A 29 1.95 -14.29 -8.73
CA PHE A 29 2.58 -14.81 -7.51
C PHE A 29 2.24 -13.93 -6.30
N LEU A 30 2.16 -14.56 -5.13
CA LEU A 30 2.10 -13.84 -3.86
C LEU A 30 3.49 -13.26 -3.56
N ALA A 31 3.61 -11.94 -3.70
CA ALA A 31 4.84 -11.21 -3.45
C ALA A 31 5.08 -11.04 -1.93
N GLU A 32 4.01 -10.80 -1.16
CA GLU A 32 4.12 -10.60 0.29
C GLU A 32 2.80 -10.89 1.00
N VAL A 33 2.85 -11.45 2.20
CA VAL A 33 1.66 -11.73 3.04
C VAL A 33 1.98 -11.43 4.49
N GLY A 34 1.10 -10.70 5.18
CA GLY A 34 1.31 -10.34 6.58
C GLY A 34 0.14 -9.60 7.20
N GLU A 35 0.31 -9.19 8.45
CA GLU A 35 -0.63 -8.28 9.12
C GLU A 35 -0.64 -6.91 8.41
N ARG A 36 -1.77 -6.21 8.45
CA ARG A 36 -1.96 -4.90 7.79
C ARG A 36 -0.79 -3.94 8.05
N ASP A 37 -0.42 -3.76 9.32
CA ASP A 37 0.65 -2.83 9.70
C ASP A 37 2.04 -3.27 9.19
N GLN A 38 2.29 -4.57 9.08
CA GLN A 38 3.55 -5.08 8.52
C GLN A 38 3.65 -4.74 7.03
N ILE A 39 2.59 -4.98 6.27
CA ILE A 39 2.58 -4.73 4.81
C ILE A 39 2.55 -3.24 4.49
N LEU A 40 1.78 -2.44 5.22
CA LEU A 40 1.60 -1.01 4.90
C LEU A 40 2.69 -0.11 5.48
N LYS A 41 3.20 -0.40 6.69
CA LYS A 41 4.18 0.46 7.37
C LYS A 41 5.62 -0.07 7.28
N HIS A 42 5.79 -1.39 7.23
CA HIS A 42 7.11 -2.03 7.21
C HIS A 42 7.26 -3.06 6.07
N PRO A 43 6.93 -2.71 4.81
CA PRO A 43 6.98 -3.64 3.69
C PRO A 43 8.39 -4.18 3.47
N GLN A 44 8.51 -5.51 3.34
CA GLN A 44 9.79 -6.17 3.12
C GLN A 44 10.08 -6.37 1.64
N HIS A 45 9.07 -6.67 0.84
CA HIS A 45 9.24 -6.94 -0.59
C HIS A 45 9.35 -5.63 -1.39
N ASP A 46 10.27 -5.57 -2.33
CA ASP A 46 10.56 -4.33 -3.08
C ASP A 46 9.36 -3.85 -3.91
N TYR A 47 8.62 -4.78 -4.51
CA TYR A 47 7.36 -4.45 -5.17
C TYR A 47 6.33 -3.81 -4.23
N THR A 48 6.17 -4.34 -3.01
CA THR A 48 5.27 -3.76 -2.01
C THR A 48 5.72 -2.35 -1.64
N LYS A 49 7.03 -2.13 -1.40
CA LYS A 49 7.59 -0.78 -1.14
C LYS A 49 7.23 0.20 -2.27
N LEU A 50 7.38 -0.22 -3.53
CA LEU A 50 6.99 0.59 -4.68
C LEU A 50 5.50 0.93 -4.67
N LEU A 51 4.64 -0.05 -4.39
CA LEU A 51 3.19 0.12 -4.29
C LEU A 51 2.81 1.12 -3.19
N ILE A 52 3.34 0.95 -1.97
CA ILE A 52 3.11 1.88 -0.86
C ILE A 52 3.62 3.29 -1.20
N SER A 53 4.77 3.42 -1.88
CA SER A 53 5.32 4.72 -2.29
C SER A 53 4.43 5.47 -3.31
N ALA A 54 3.56 4.75 -4.01
CA ALA A 54 2.60 5.33 -4.94
C ALA A 54 1.35 5.86 -4.23
N VAL A 55 1.05 5.39 -3.02
CA VAL A 55 -0.14 5.79 -2.27
C VAL A 55 -0.07 7.28 -1.89
N PRO A 56 -1.13 8.05 -2.20
CA PRO A 56 -1.21 9.43 -1.75
C PRO A 56 -1.31 9.47 -0.22
N VAL A 57 -0.47 10.29 0.40
CA VAL A 57 -0.55 10.54 1.85
C VAL A 57 -1.82 11.35 2.16
N PRO A 58 -2.52 11.07 3.28
CA PRO A 58 -3.75 11.78 3.64
C PRO A 58 -3.54 13.26 3.92
N ASP A 59 -2.35 13.66 4.40
CA ASP A 59 -2.03 15.06 4.69
C ASP A 59 -1.78 15.84 3.38
N PRO A 60 -2.63 16.85 3.07
CA PRO A 60 -2.46 17.67 1.87
C PRO A 60 -1.12 18.41 1.80
N ALA A 61 -0.55 18.81 2.94
CA ALA A 61 0.73 19.52 3.01
C ALA A 61 1.89 18.58 2.66
N GLU A 62 1.88 17.38 3.24
CA GLU A 62 2.88 16.35 2.96
C GLU A 62 2.76 15.83 1.50
N GLN A 63 1.53 15.74 0.98
CA GLN A 63 1.29 15.36 -0.40
C GLN A 63 1.87 16.37 -1.40
N ARG A 64 1.80 17.67 -1.08
CA ARG A 64 2.39 18.73 -1.90
C ARG A 64 3.92 18.61 -1.96
N ILE A 65 4.58 18.41 -0.82
CA ILE A 65 6.04 18.25 -0.73
C ILE A 65 6.50 17.06 -1.57
N ARG A 66 5.82 15.91 -1.47
CA ARG A 66 6.13 14.70 -2.27
C ARG A 66 5.96 14.92 -3.78
N ARG A 67 4.95 15.68 -4.20
CA ARG A 67 4.73 16.02 -5.61
C ARG A 67 5.84 16.93 -6.14
N GLU A 68 6.22 17.94 -5.38
CA GLU A 68 7.32 18.85 -5.73
C GLU A 68 8.65 18.10 -5.84
N ALA A 69 8.97 17.20 -4.90
CA ALA A 69 10.15 16.34 -4.97
C ALA A 69 10.16 15.42 -6.20
N ARG A 70 9.01 14.81 -6.54
CA ARG A 70 8.86 13.98 -7.77
C ARG A 70 9.07 14.78 -9.06
N LEU A 71 8.66 16.05 -9.10
CA LEU A 71 8.85 16.94 -10.26
C LEU A 71 10.30 17.37 -10.39
N ALA A 72 11.00 17.61 -9.26
CA ALA A 72 12.42 17.96 -9.25
C ALA A 72 13.31 16.82 -9.75
N LEU A 73 12.97 15.57 -9.47
CA LEU A 73 13.66 14.36 -9.95
C LEU A 73 13.49 14.08 -11.46
N LYS A 74 12.56 14.78 -12.14
CA LYS A 74 12.29 14.62 -13.57
C LYS A 74 12.93 15.70 -14.47
N LYS A 75 13.63 16.67 -13.89
CA LYS A 75 14.46 17.66 -14.59
C LYS A 75 15.91 17.20 -14.60
#